data_AF-A0A6I6F3S7-F1
#
_entry.id   AF-A0A6I6F3S7-F1
#
_cell.length_a   1.000
_cell.length_b   1.000
_cell.length_c   1.000
_cell.angle_alpha   90.00
_cell.angle_beta   90.00
_cell.angle_gamma   90.00
#
_symmetry.space_group_name_H-M   'P 1'
#
loop_
_entity.id
_entity.type
_entity.pdbx_description
1 polymer ?
#
loop_
_entity_poly.entity_id
_entity_poly.type
_entity_poly.pdbx_seq_one_letter_code
_entity_poly.pdbx_strand_id
1 'polypeptide(L)'
;MAPTTPDFGPQIDDYAPSQPARVCDPQAKPGLLAFRDLVLASYPGTRSMGISRECGKTVDSEHKEGRAWDWGVDLHTQGHIASDLIDWLLATDRHGNPHALVRRFGIMYIIWNRRIWESYRPNAGWTPYTGVSPHTDHVHFSFSWAGARKQTSWWQTPAGPTRARVGVGVPSVVDHGAGMVVFGVDASGGVVHRWQNVAGGAWSAWTGLGGPPGGAVGRPWALVGRYGKLAVFVRGADGALWHTWQSEAGAWAPEWVSLGGRLAGDPSVVLSPNNALSVFARDPEGRVTHTWQRGAEHGYAWHESWADMEGSTAGRLSVLVGRDGGMVLFARGADGGLHHRWQTGTGGPWSGWTPLGGRLAGDPSVVLSPNNALSVFARDPEGRVTHTWQRGAEHGYAWHESWADMGGAVLGRPMVLVGRDGGMVLFARGTDGGLHHRWQTGTGGPWSGWSPLGGRLSADPAVVLNPSGDLSVFGRDPDGRMTHTWQRGPQHGHAWNDTWVDMEGNLAADPPHTALAAPALPAPPVGESAATVPDSVVS
;
A
#
# COMPACT_ATOMS: atom_id res chain seq x y z
N MET A 1 0.31 10.72 -13.11
CA MET A 1 0.96 9.45 -12.71
C MET A 1 0.27 8.34 -13.45
N ALA A 2 0.94 7.22 -13.69
CA ALA A 2 0.39 6.16 -14.53
C ALA A 2 -0.96 5.65 -14.01
N PRO A 3 -1.85 5.22 -14.91
CA PRO A 3 -3.17 4.76 -14.51
C PRO A 3 -3.10 3.58 -13.53
N THR A 4 -4.09 3.45 -12.66
CA THR A 4 -4.21 2.25 -11.82
C THR A 4 -4.46 1.02 -12.68
N THR A 5 -3.63 0.00 -12.53
CA THR A 5 -3.77 -1.27 -13.26
C THR A 5 -4.83 -2.15 -12.59
N PRO A 6 -5.84 -2.62 -13.33
CA PRO A 6 -6.72 -3.66 -12.85
C PRO A 6 -5.99 -4.95 -12.49
N ASP A 7 -6.55 -5.66 -11.53
CA ASP A 7 -6.07 -6.99 -11.17
C ASP A 7 -6.39 -7.96 -12.31
N PHE A 8 -5.38 -8.28 -13.13
CA PHE A 8 -5.47 -9.32 -14.14
C PHE A 8 -4.91 -10.64 -13.62
N GLY A 9 -5.53 -11.74 -14.03
CA GLY A 9 -5.00 -13.10 -13.84
C GLY A 9 -3.72 -13.35 -14.67
N PRO A 10 -3.12 -14.55 -14.55
CA PRO A 10 -1.85 -14.88 -15.20
C PRO A 10 -1.94 -14.95 -16.72
N GLN A 11 -3.15 -15.12 -17.27
CA GLN A 11 -3.39 -15.10 -18.71
C GLN A 11 -3.12 -13.71 -19.30
N ILE A 12 -2.48 -13.69 -20.47
CA ILE A 12 -2.01 -12.48 -21.12
C ILE A 12 -2.27 -12.55 -22.63
N ASP A 13 -2.67 -11.43 -23.23
CA ASP A 13 -2.81 -11.32 -24.69
C ASP A 13 -1.46 -11.54 -25.38
N ASP A 14 -1.43 -12.11 -26.57
CA ASP A 14 -0.20 -12.16 -27.36
C ASP A 14 0.31 -10.76 -27.72
N TYR A 15 1.58 -10.67 -28.10
CA TYR A 15 2.10 -9.44 -28.68
C TYR A 15 1.34 -9.07 -29.95
N ALA A 16 0.98 -7.79 -30.07
CA ALA A 16 0.34 -7.28 -31.27
C ALA A 16 1.24 -7.49 -32.50
N PRO A 17 0.77 -8.19 -33.55
CA PRO A 17 1.54 -8.37 -34.78
C PRO A 17 1.62 -7.06 -35.56
N SER A 18 2.58 -6.95 -36.47
CA SER A 18 2.66 -5.82 -37.41
C SER A 18 1.44 -5.82 -38.34
N GLN A 19 0.69 -4.72 -38.30
CA GLN A 19 -0.52 -4.50 -39.10
C GLN A 19 -0.38 -3.15 -39.80
N PRO A 20 0.11 -3.11 -41.05
CA PRO A 20 0.22 -1.86 -41.79
C PRO A 20 -1.16 -1.29 -42.09
N ALA A 21 -1.26 0.03 -42.14
CA ALA A 21 -2.49 0.71 -42.52
C ALA A 21 -2.93 0.36 -43.97
N ARG A 22 -4.21 0.06 -44.16
CA ARG A 22 -4.79 -0.38 -45.45
C ARG A 22 -6.16 0.20 -45.74
N VAL A 23 -6.90 0.61 -44.72
CA VAL A 23 -8.27 1.11 -44.84
C VAL A 23 -8.30 2.60 -44.52
N CYS A 24 -9.02 3.38 -45.32
CA CYS A 24 -9.37 4.74 -44.90
C CYS A 24 -10.61 4.66 -44.01
N ASP A 25 -10.41 4.82 -42.71
CA ASP A 25 -11.48 4.94 -41.73
C ASP A 25 -10.99 5.85 -40.59
N PRO A 26 -11.00 7.18 -40.80
CA PRO A 26 -10.39 8.13 -39.88
C PRO A 26 -11.19 8.26 -38.58
N GLN A 27 -12.34 7.60 -38.43
CA GLN A 27 -13.09 7.67 -37.18
C GLN A 27 -12.27 7.08 -36.03
N ALA A 28 -12.06 7.84 -34.97
CA ALA A 28 -11.32 7.37 -33.81
C ALA A 28 -11.93 6.08 -33.24
N LYS A 29 -11.10 5.03 -33.11
CA LYS A 29 -11.55 3.72 -32.69
C LYS A 29 -11.78 3.68 -31.17
N PRO A 30 -12.76 2.92 -30.67
CA PRO A 30 -13.23 3.03 -29.28
C PRO A 30 -12.17 2.67 -28.24
N GLY A 31 -11.29 1.70 -28.53
CA GLY A 31 -10.19 1.34 -27.63
C GLY A 31 -9.14 2.45 -27.53
N LEU A 32 -8.83 3.09 -28.66
CA LEU A 32 -7.90 4.23 -28.69
C LEU A 32 -8.48 5.45 -27.95
N LEU A 33 -9.77 5.76 -28.15
CA LEU A 33 -10.44 6.83 -27.40
C LEU A 33 -10.40 6.58 -25.89
N ALA A 34 -10.72 5.36 -25.47
CA ALA A 34 -10.71 5.02 -24.05
C ALA A 34 -9.28 5.04 -23.46
N PHE A 35 -8.27 4.63 -24.23
CA PHE A 35 -6.87 4.74 -23.81
C PHE A 35 -6.43 6.21 -23.69
N ARG A 36 -6.73 7.05 -24.69
CA ARG A 36 -6.49 8.50 -24.63
C ARG A 36 -7.12 9.10 -23.37
N ASP A 37 -8.40 8.81 -23.14
CA ASP A 37 -9.14 9.40 -22.01
C ASP A 37 -8.55 8.96 -20.67
N LEU A 38 -8.17 7.69 -20.54
CA LEU A 38 -7.46 7.17 -19.38
C LEU A 38 -6.13 7.92 -19.14
N VAL A 39 -5.33 8.09 -20.20
CA VAL A 39 -4.03 8.78 -20.12
C VAL A 39 -4.23 10.26 -19.75
N LEU A 40 -5.13 10.97 -20.42
CA LEU A 40 -5.38 12.39 -20.14
C LEU A 40 -5.96 12.62 -18.74
N ALA A 41 -6.80 11.70 -18.24
CA ALA A 41 -7.27 11.74 -16.85
C ALA A 41 -6.14 11.51 -15.84
N SER A 42 -5.18 10.65 -16.18
CA SER A 42 -4.06 10.28 -15.32
C SER A 42 -2.91 11.31 -15.32
N TYR A 43 -2.83 12.12 -16.37
CA TYR A 43 -1.81 13.16 -16.57
C TYR A 43 -2.44 14.52 -16.90
N PRO A 44 -3.15 15.14 -15.93
CA PRO A 44 -3.70 16.48 -16.10
C PRO A 44 -2.56 17.48 -16.38
N GLY A 45 -2.71 18.28 -17.43
CA GLY A 45 -1.66 19.20 -17.92
C GLY A 45 -0.91 18.72 -19.17
N THR A 46 -1.20 17.51 -19.64
CA THR A 46 -0.79 17.04 -20.98
C THR A 46 -1.93 17.27 -21.99
N ARG A 47 -1.67 17.09 -23.28
CA ARG A 47 -2.67 17.35 -24.34
C ARG A 47 -2.76 16.22 -25.35
N SER A 48 -3.91 16.10 -26.01
CA SER A 48 -4.02 15.28 -27.22
C SER A 48 -3.58 16.12 -28.43
N MET A 49 -2.65 15.61 -29.24
CA MET A 49 -2.22 16.25 -30.50
C MET A 49 -2.93 15.69 -31.74
N GLY A 50 -3.67 14.60 -31.59
CA GLY A 50 -4.61 14.13 -32.62
C GLY A 50 -4.63 12.62 -32.77
N ILE A 51 -5.79 12.10 -33.15
CA ILE A 51 -6.00 10.68 -33.49
C ILE A 51 -6.09 10.50 -35.00
N SER A 52 -6.86 11.36 -35.65
CA SER A 52 -7.32 11.12 -37.01
C SER A 52 -6.62 12.04 -37.99
N ARG A 53 -6.28 11.52 -39.17
CA ARG A 53 -5.82 12.32 -40.32
C ARG A 53 -6.72 12.04 -41.51
N GLU A 54 -6.91 13.05 -42.35
CA GLU A 54 -7.71 12.90 -43.57
C GLU A 54 -7.11 11.86 -44.51
N CYS A 55 -8.00 11.18 -45.24
CA CYS A 55 -7.59 10.22 -46.23
C CYS A 55 -7.13 10.93 -47.50
N GLY A 56 -5.81 11.08 -47.63
CA GLY A 56 -5.18 11.40 -48.90
C GLY A 56 -5.28 10.24 -49.91
N LYS A 57 -4.53 10.31 -51.01
CA LYS A 57 -4.54 9.27 -52.07
C LYS A 57 -4.02 7.90 -51.60
N THR A 58 -3.25 7.85 -50.52
CA THR A 58 -2.66 6.63 -49.94
C THR A 58 -3.09 6.46 -48.49
N VAL A 59 -3.20 5.21 -48.04
CA VAL A 59 -3.35 4.86 -46.61
C VAL A 59 -2.01 4.28 -46.17
N ASP A 60 -1.21 5.13 -45.53
CA ASP A 60 0.19 4.87 -45.14
C ASP A 60 0.43 5.18 -43.65
N SER A 61 -0.64 5.46 -42.89
CA SER A 61 -0.57 5.81 -41.48
C SER A 61 -1.82 5.35 -40.76
N GLU A 62 -1.60 4.84 -39.56
CA GLU A 62 -2.63 4.36 -38.64
C GLU A 62 -3.54 5.49 -38.11
N HIS A 63 -3.11 6.75 -38.26
CA HIS A 63 -3.99 7.91 -38.04
C HIS A 63 -5.13 7.97 -39.07
N LYS A 64 -4.94 7.45 -40.29
CA LYS A 64 -6.00 7.37 -41.32
C LYS A 64 -6.99 6.22 -41.04
N GLU A 65 -6.66 5.35 -40.09
CA GLU A 65 -7.52 4.27 -39.58
C GLU A 65 -8.11 4.59 -38.20
N GLY A 66 -7.81 5.78 -37.64
CA GLY A 66 -8.27 6.19 -36.32
C GLY A 66 -7.75 5.30 -35.18
N ARG A 67 -6.64 4.58 -35.40
CA ARG A 67 -6.01 3.66 -34.44
C ARG A 67 -4.59 4.08 -34.02
N ALA A 68 -4.20 5.31 -34.33
CA ALA A 68 -3.00 5.94 -33.79
C ALA A 68 -3.33 7.23 -33.05
N TRP A 69 -2.52 7.58 -32.06
CA TRP A 69 -2.70 8.79 -31.27
C TRP A 69 -1.36 9.43 -30.94
N ASP A 70 -1.28 10.74 -31.17
CA ASP A 70 -0.17 11.58 -30.75
C ASP A 70 -0.52 12.21 -29.39
N TRP A 71 0.16 11.77 -28.33
CA TRP A 71 0.05 12.32 -26.98
C TRP A 71 1.08 13.43 -26.78
N GLY A 72 0.62 14.67 -26.64
CA GLY A 72 1.48 15.85 -26.52
C GLY A 72 2.12 15.95 -25.15
N VAL A 73 3.42 15.68 -25.12
CA VAL A 73 4.34 15.81 -23.98
C VAL A 73 5.71 16.19 -24.51
N ASP A 74 6.31 17.24 -23.94
CA ASP A 74 7.61 17.73 -24.37
C ASP A 74 8.77 17.01 -23.66
N LEU A 75 9.78 16.59 -24.41
CA LEU A 75 10.91 15.79 -23.90
C LEU A 75 11.69 16.51 -22.80
N HIS A 76 11.87 17.83 -22.93
CA HIS A 76 12.72 18.59 -22.03
C HIS A 76 12.00 18.98 -20.74
N THR A 77 10.69 19.23 -20.81
CA THR A 77 9.89 19.71 -19.68
C THR A 77 9.01 18.64 -19.05
N GLN A 78 8.56 17.65 -19.84
CA GLN A 78 7.61 16.61 -19.44
C GLN A 78 8.13 15.19 -19.73
N GLY A 79 9.43 15.03 -20.01
CA GLY A 79 10.03 13.72 -20.33
C GLY A 79 9.81 12.66 -19.25
N HIS A 80 9.79 13.06 -17.98
CA HIS A 80 9.47 12.17 -16.86
C HIS A 80 8.01 11.66 -16.88
N ILE A 81 7.07 12.45 -17.39
CA ILE A 81 5.66 12.05 -17.58
C ILE A 81 5.56 11.00 -18.69
N ALA A 82 6.28 11.21 -19.80
CA ALA A 82 6.35 10.24 -20.89
C ALA A 82 6.95 8.91 -20.42
N SER A 83 8.06 8.95 -19.69
CA SER A 83 8.69 7.75 -19.11
C SER A 83 7.76 7.02 -18.15
N ASP A 84 7.06 7.73 -17.26
CA ASP A 84 6.14 7.10 -16.30
C ASP A 84 5.04 6.26 -16.98
N LEU A 85 4.42 6.76 -18.05
CA LEU A 85 3.43 5.99 -18.81
C LEU A 85 4.05 4.84 -19.59
N ILE A 86 5.18 5.09 -20.26
CA ILE A 86 5.87 4.10 -21.11
C ILE A 86 6.38 2.93 -20.26
N ASP A 87 7.01 3.22 -19.11
CA ASP A 87 7.51 2.21 -18.18
C ASP A 87 6.35 1.40 -17.60
N TRP A 88 5.23 2.05 -17.27
CA TRP A 88 4.01 1.36 -16.84
C TRP A 88 3.48 0.41 -17.92
N LEU A 89 3.40 0.86 -19.17
CA LEU A 89 2.96 0.06 -20.30
C LEU A 89 3.88 -1.16 -20.55
N LEU A 90 5.19 -0.94 -20.47
CA LEU A 90 6.23 -1.93 -20.79
C LEU A 90 6.63 -2.81 -19.60
N ALA A 91 6.14 -2.53 -18.40
CA ALA A 91 6.44 -3.30 -17.21
C ALA A 91 6.08 -4.78 -17.36
N THR A 92 6.93 -5.65 -16.80
CA THR A 92 6.58 -7.04 -16.53
C THR A 92 5.54 -7.09 -15.43
N ASP A 93 4.42 -7.77 -15.65
CA ASP A 93 3.41 -7.91 -14.59
C ASP A 93 3.87 -8.86 -13.46
N ARG A 94 3.11 -8.89 -12.39
CA ARG A 94 3.38 -9.74 -11.21
C ARG A 94 3.35 -11.25 -11.49
N HIS A 95 2.87 -11.68 -12.65
CA HIS A 95 2.86 -13.08 -13.09
C HIS A 95 4.07 -13.41 -13.98
N GLY A 96 5.00 -12.46 -14.14
CA GLY A 96 6.19 -12.64 -14.97
C GLY A 96 5.94 -12.40 -16.45
N ASN A 97 4.78 -11.85 -16.85
CA ASN A 97 4.51 -11.55 -18.25
C ASN A 97 5.20 -10.24 -18.65
N PRO A 98 6.21 -10.26 -19.55
CA PRO A 98 6.86 -9.04 -20.00
C PRO A 98 5.93 -8.19 -20.86
N HIS A 99 6.10 -6.86 -20.78
CA HIS A 99 5.35 -5.86 -21.55
C HIS A 99 3.83 -6.00 -21.43
N ALA A 100 3.36 -6.36 -20.23
CA ALA A 100 2.01 -6.86 -20.03
C ALA A 100 0.95 -5.85 -20.48
N LEU A 101 1.09 -4.59 -20.11
CA LEU A 101 0.04 -3.60 -20.39
C LEU A 101 0.00 -3.18 -21.85
N VAL A 102 1.13 -3.05 -22.54
CA VAL A 102 1.13 -2.89 -24.00
C VAL A 102 0.33 -4.02 -24.66
N ARG A 103 0.57 -5.27 -24.27
CA ARG A 103 -0.13 -6.44 -24.82
C ARG A 103 -1.63 -6.37 -24.52
N ARG A 104 -1.99 -6.06 -23.27
CA ARG A 104 -3.39 -5.95 -22.83
C ARG A 104 -4.14 -4.79 -23.46
N PHE A 105 -3.48 -3.67 -23.78
CA PHE A 105 -4.10 -2.59 -24.57
C PHE A 105 -4.15 -2.90 -26.07
N GLY A 106 -3.33 -3.84 -26.54
CA GLY A 106 -3.16 -4.16 -27.95
C GLY A 106 -2.36 -3.09 -28.70
N ILE A 107 -1.38 -2.46 -28.04
CA ILE A 107 -0.48 -1.47 -28.65
C ILE A 107 0.52 -2.22 -29.55
N MET A 108 0.65 -1.77 -30.79
CA MET A 108 1.51 -2.36 -31.82
C MET A 108 2.92 -1.76 -31.79
N TYR A 109 3.05 -0.45 -31.64
CA TYR A 109 4.33 0.21 -31.44
C TYR A 109 4.17 1.56 -30.74
N ILE A 110 5.26 2.03 -30.14
CA ILE A 110 5.39 3.33 -29.47
C ILE A 110 6.60 4.04 -30.05
N ILE A 111 6.48 5.32 -30.40
CA ILE A 111 7.61 6.15 -30.85
C ILE A 111 7.79 7.33 -29.88
N TRP A 112 9.00 7.49 -29.38
CA TRP A 112 9.37 8.56 -28.48
C TRP A 112 10.85 8.89 -28.58
N ASN A 113 11.20 10.17 -28.68
CA ASN A 113 12.57 10.67 -28.67
C ASN A 113 13.50 9.91 -29.65
N ARG A 114 13.16 9.94 -30.95
CA ARG A 114 13.87 9.24 -32.05
C ARG A 114 14.09 7.75 -31.84
N ARG A 115 13.27 7.09 -31.03
CA ARG A 115 13.31 5.64 -30.81
C ARG A 115 11.92 5.05 -31.02
N ILE A 116 11.88 3.80 -31.44
CA ILE A 116 10.65 3.02 -31.59
C ILE A 116 10.77 1.72 -30.81
N TRP A 117 9.70 1.37 -30.09
CA TRP A 117 9.51 0.07 -29.48
C TRP A 117 8.36 -0.64 -30.20
N GLU A 118 8.55 -1.90 -30.56
CA GLU A 118 7.65 -2.65 -31.44
C GLU A 118 7.19 -3.95 -30.77
N SER A 119 5.87 -4.12 -30.59
CA SER A 119 5.30 -5.34 -29.98
C SER A 119 5.67 -6.59 -30.75
N TYR A 120 5.77 -6.51 -32.07
CA TYR A 120 6.14 -7.63 -32.94
C TYR A 120 7.65 -7.91 -32.99
N ARG A 121 8.48 -7.14 -32.26
CA ARG A 121 9.93 -7.38 -32.06
C ARG A 121 10.33 -7.11 -30.61
N PRO A 122 9.69 -7.76 -29.62
CA PRO A 122 9.80 -7.35 -28.21
C PRO A 122 11.22 -7.53 -27.66
N ASN A 123 11.98 -8.50 -28.18
CA ASN A 123 13.37 -8.76 -27.78
C ASN A 123 14.37 -7.75 -28.35
N ALA A 124 13.99 -6.92 -29.32
CA ALA A 124 14.84 -5.87 -29.86
C ALA A 124 14.89 -4.64 -28.94
N GLY A 125 13.93 -4.51 -28.01
CA GLY A 125 13.78 -3.34 -27.16
C GLY A 125 13.51 -2.06 -27.96
N TRP A 126 13.98 -0.93 -27.44
CA TRP A 126 13.94 0.35 -28.15
C TRP A 126 15.02 0.39 -29.24
N THR A 127 14.62 0.60 -30.48
CA THR A 127 15.53 0.73 -31.64
C THR A 127 15.50 2.16 -32.20
N PRO A 128 16.54 2.58 -32.96
CA PRO A 128 16.54 3.91 -33.58
C PRO A 128 15.39 4.12 -34.56
N TYR A 129 14.72 5.27 -34.46
CA TYR A 129 13.66 5.71 -35.38
C TYR A 129 14.18 6.83 -36.29
N THR A 130 14.01 6.65 -37.61
CA THR A 130 14.53 7.54 -38.65
C THR A 130 13.45 8.32 -39.40
N GLY A 131 12.19 8.24 -38.96
CA GLY A 131 11.10 8.98 -39.60
C GLY A 131 11.24 10.51 -39.46
N VAL A 132 10.43 11.22 -40.25
CA VAL A 132 10.45 12.68 -40.37
C VAL A 132 10.20 13.43 -39.07
N SER A 133 9.27 12.95 -38.24
CA SER A 133 9.05 13.50 -36.90
C SER A 133 10.06 12.91 -35.92
N PRO A 134 10.82 13.72 -35.16
CA PRO A 134 11.71 13.20 -34.12
C PRO A 134 10.96 12.71 -32.86
N HIS A 135 9.65 12.99 -32.74
CA HIS A 135 8.82 12.64 -31.57
C HIS A 135 9.44 13.14 -30.25
N THR A 136 9.89 14.40 -30.24
CA THR A 136 10.45 15.05 -29.03
C THR A 136 9.43 15.94 -28.33
N ASP A 137 8.29 16.21 -28.98
CA ASP A 137 7.18 17.04 -28.49
C ASP A 137 5.87 16.24 -28.30
N HIS A 138 5.89 14.95 -28.63
CA HIS A 138 4.80 14.00 -28.39
C HIS A 138 5.29 12.54 -28.40
N VAL A 139 4.56 11.68 -27.69
CA VAL A 139 4.65 10.22 -27.81
C VAL A 139 3.60 9.75 -28.81
N HIS A 140 4.02 8.95 -29.79
CA HIS A 140 3.09 8.35 -30.75
C HIS A 140 2.77 6.91 -30.36
N PHE A 141 1.49 6.59 -30.26
CA PHE A 141 0.98 5.24 -30.04
C PHE A 141 0.25 4.74 -31.26
N SER A 142 0.51 3.50 -31.66
CA SER A 142 -0.24 2.82 -32.72
C SER A 142 -0.81 1.52 -32.19
N PHE A 143 -2.11 1.29 -32.41
CA PHE A 143 -2.83 0.12 -31.90
C PHE A 143 -3.02 -0.92 -33.00
N SER A 144 -2.99 -2.19 -32.61
CA SER A 144 -3.57 -3.28 -33.40
C SER A 144 -5.09 -3.12 -33.53
N TRP A 145 -5.70 -3.81 -34.49
CA TRP A 145 -7.17 -3.84 -34.61
C TRP A 145 -7.87 -4.36 -33.36
N ALA A 146 -7.30 -5.39 -32.70
CA ALA A 146 -7.86 -5.94 -31.47
C ALA A 146 -7.89 -4.89 -30.36
N GLY A 147 -6.77 -4.20 -30.14
CA GLY A 147 -6.71 -3.10 -29.16
C GLY A 147 -7.64 -1.95 -29.51
N ALA A 148 -7.60 -1.49 -30.77
CA ALA A 148 -8.41 -0.38 -31.26
C ALA A 148 -9.92 -0.65 -31.13
N ARG A 149 -10.36 -1.91 -31.23
CA ARG A 149 -11.78 -2.32 -31.16
C ARG A 149 -12.22 -2.84 -29.79
N LYS A 150 -11.41 -2.68 -28.74
CA LYS A 150 -11.71 -3.17 -27.39
C LYS A 150 -11.83 -4.71 -27.30
N GLN A 151 -10.99 -5.43 -28.02
CA GLN A 151 -11.01 -6.90 -28.09
C GLN A 151 -9.87 -7.58 -27.33
N THR A 152 -9.01 -6.85 -26.63
CA THR A 152 -7.97 -7.42 -25.77
C THR A 152 -8.45 -7.55 -24.32
N SER A 153 -7.69 -8.28 -23.49
CA SER A 153 -8.10 -8.57 -22.10
C SER A 153 -8.33 -7.33 -21.25
N TRP A 154 -7.65 -6.20 -21.53
CA TRP A 154 -7.91 -4.93 -20.81
C TRP A 154 -9.37 -4.49 -20.91
N TRP A 155 -10.00 -4.71 -22.06
CA TRP A 155 -11.34 -4.21 -22.34
C TRP A 155 -12.43 -5.24 -22.09
N GLN A 156 -12.10 -6.53 -22.23
CA GLN A 156 -13.06 -7.62 -22.10
C GLN A 156 -13.18 -8.15 -20.67
N THR A 157 -12.15 -7.96 -19.84
CA THR A 157 -12.24 -8.32 -18.43
C THR A 157 -13.19 -7.32 -17.77
N PRO A 158 -14.29 -7.76 -17.11
CA PRO A 158 -15.15 -6.85 -16.38
C PRO A 158 -14.29 -6.04 -15.43
N ALA A 159 -14.45 -4.71 -15.44
CA ALA A 159 -13.91 -3.83 -14.41
C ALA A 159 -14.62 -4.16 -13.08
N GLY A 160 -14.32 -5.33 -12.51
CA GLY A 160 -14.58 -5.61 -11.11
C GLY A 160 -13.82 -4.57 -10.29
N PRO A 161 -14.33 -4.15 -9.13
CA PRO A 161 -13.71 -3.09 -8.34
C PRO A 161 -12.26 -3.47 -8.02
N THR A 162 -11.34 -2.76 -8.66
CA THR A 162 -9.91 -2.92 -8.48
C THR A 162 -9.53 -2.26 -7.17
N ARG A 163 -9.20 -3.06 -6.17
CA ARG A 163 -8.24 -2.64 -5.15
C ARG A 163 -7.13 -3.69 -5.16
N ALA A 164 -5.91 -3.26 -5.44
CA ALA A 164 -4.77 -3.96 -4.87
C ALA A 164 -5.03 -4.04 -3.37
N ARG A 165 -5.25 -5.24 -2.85
CA ARG A 165 -5.55 -5.44 -1.43
C ARG A 165 -4.24 -5.62 -0.70
N VAL A 166 -3.56 -4.50 -0.42
CA VAL A 166 -2.42 -4.50 0.50
C VAL A 166 -2.99 -4.73 1.91
N GLY A 167 -2.86 -5.94 2.43
CA GLY A 167 -2.89 -6.18 3.87
C GLY A 167 -1.50 -5.95 4.40
N VAL A 168 -1.30 -4.96 5.26
CA VAL A 168 -0.09 -4.88 6.08
C VAL A 168 -0.45 -5.35 7.49
N GLY A 169 0.12 -6.47 7.92
CA GLY A 169 -0.09 -7.10 9.23
C GLY A 169 1.21 -7.63 9.84
N VAL A 170 1.16 -8.31 10.99
CA VAL A 170 2.34 -8.87 11.68
C VAL A 170 2.13 -10.34 12.11
N PRO A 171 2.90 -11.36 11.63
CA PRO A 171 4.07 -11.30 10.74
C PRO A 171 3.78 -10.47 9.49
N SER A 172 4.82 -9.91 8.86
CA SER A 172 4.57 -9.19 7.61
C SER A 172 4.08 -10.19 6.57
N VAL A 173 2.83 -10.07 6.16
CA VAL A 173 2.24 -10.91 5.11
C VAL A 173 1.84 -10.01 3.96
N VAL A 174 2.29 -10.38 2.78
CA VAL A 174 1.95 -9.69 1.54
C VAL A 174 1.37 -10.71 0.57
N ASP A 175 0.20 -10.40 0.01
CA ASP A 175 -0.31 -11.12 -1.16
C ASP A 175 0.07 -10.31 -2.41
N HIS A 176 0.79 -10.94 -3.34
CA HIS A 176 1.23 -10.31 -4.59
C HIS A 176 0.46 -10.83 -5.81
N GLY A 177 -0.75 -11.38 -5.62
CA GLY A 177 -1.64 -11.85 -6.67
C GLY A 177 -1.40 -13.28 -7.12
N ALA A 178 -0.14 -13.73 -7.15
CA ALA A 178 0.22 -15.12 -7.47
C ALA A 178 0.38 -15.99 -6.22
N GLY A 179 0.35 -15.40 -5.03
CA GLY A 179 0.51 -16.11 -3.76
C GLY A 179 0.78 -15.16 -2.61
N MET A 180 0.67 -15.70 -1.40
CA MET A 180 1.04 -15.01 -0.17
C MET A 180 2.52 -15.25 0.15
N VAL A 181 3.19 -14.24 0.69
CA VAL A 181 4.55 -14.30 1.23
C VAL A 181 4.51 -13.82 2.67
N VAL A 182 5.03 -14.64 3.58
CA VAL A 182 5.17 -14.33 5.01
C VAL A 182 6.63 -14.03 5.30
N PHE A 183 6.89 -12.95 6.03
CA PHE A 183 8.22 -12.52 6.47
C PHE A 183 8.30 -12.52 7.99
N GLY A 184 9.46 -12.89 8.52
CA GLY A 184 9.75 -12.93 9.94
C GLY A 184 11.22 -12.69 10.24
N VAL A 185 11.54 -12.57 11.52
CA VAL A 185 12.91 -12.58 12.03
C VAL A 185 13.08 -13.84 12.88
N ASP A 186 14.13 -14.61 12.62
CA ASP A 186 14.47 -15.78 13.42
C ASP A 186 15.25 -15.40 14.69
N ALA A 187 15.55 -16.40 15.54
CA ALA A 187 16.25 -16.16 16.80
C ALA A 187 17.70 -15.62 16.64
N SER A 188 18.29 -15.73 15.46
CA SER A 188 19.63 -15.21 15.15
C SER A 188 19.60 -13.76 14.65
N GLY A 189 18.42 -13.17 14.45
CA GLY A 189 18.26 -11.87 13.80
C GLY A 189 18.27 -11.96 12.27
N GLY A 190 18.23 -13.16 11.69
CA GLY A 190 18.08 -13.36 10.26
C GLY A 190 16.65 -13.08 9.82
N VAL A 191 16.48 -12.37 8.71
CA VAL A 191 15.17 -12.21 8.07
C VAL A 191 14.90 -13.47 7.26
N VAL A 192 13.73 -14.07 7.49
CA VAL A 192 13.29 -15.29 6.81
C VAL A 192 11.95 -15.06 6.13
N HIS A 193 11.69 -15.81 5.07
CA HIS A 193 10.39 -15.79 4.40
C HIS A 193 9.92 -17.18 3.96
N ARG A 194 8.61 -17.30 3.76
CA ARG A 194 7.92 -18.47 3.23
C ARG A 194 6.81 -18.01 2.29
N TRP A 195 6.64 -18.66 1.15
CA TRP A 195 5.70 -18.18 0.12
C TRP A 195 4.90 -19.30 -0.54
N GLN A 196 3.81 -18.91 -1.20
CA GLN A 196 3.09 -19.75 -2.14
C GLN A 196 3.52 -19.41 -3.57
N ASN A 197 3.80 -20.42 -4.40
CA ASN A 197 4.09 -20.21 -5.83
C ASN A 197 2.82 -19.98 -6.68
N VAL A 198 1.68 -20.45 -6.16
CA VAL A 198 0.35 -20.26 -6.75
C VAL A 198 -0.63 -19.94 -5.63
N ALA A 199 -1.61 -19.07 -5.90
CA ALA A 199 -2.57 -18.65 -4.89
C ALA A 199 -3.32 -19.86 -4.31
N GLY A 200 -3.31 -20.00 -2.98
CA GLY A 200 -3.92 -21.15 -2.30
C GLY A 200 -3.15 -22.48 -2.43
N GLY A 201 -1.97 -22.47 -3.05
CA GLY A 201 -1.11 -23.64 -3.19
C GLY A 201 -0.32 -23.98 -1.93
N ALA A 202 0.52 -25.02 -2.05
CA ALA A 202 1.45 -25.41 -0.99
C ALA A 202 2.48 -24.30 -0.70
N TRP A 203 2.87 -24.21 0.56
CA TRP A 203 3.90 -23.27 0.99
C TRP A 203 5.30 -23.85 0.77
N SER A 204 6.24 -23.00 0.32
CA SER A 204 7.68 -23.30 0.26
C SER A 204 8.24 -23.68 1.64
N ALA A 205 9.48 -24.16 1.74
CA ALA A 205 10.18 -24.15 3.03
C ALA A 205 10.51 -22.70 3.46
N TRP A 206 10.76 -22.49 4.75
CA TRP A 206 11.36 -21.25 5.23
C TRP A 206 12.74 -21.06 4.62
N THR A 207 12.97 -19.89 4.03
CA THR A 207 14.23 -19.53 3.36
C THR A 207 14.78 -18.25 3.98
N GLY A 208 16.11 -18.17 4.13
CA GLY A 208 16.78 -16.98 4.63
C GLY A 208 16.93 -15.90 3.55
N LEU A 209 16.62 -14.66 3.92
CA LEU A 209 16.88 -13.43 3.14
C LEU A 209 18.17 -12.71 3.60
N GLY A 210 18.95 -13.34 4.47
CA GLY A 210 20.03 -12.69 5.19
C GLY A 210 19.49 -11.67 6.20
N GLY A 211 20.25 -10.61 6.46
CA GLY A 211 19.82 -9.53 7.35
C GLY A 211 20.84 -8.41 7.40
N PRO A 212 20.52 -7.30 8.08
CA PRO A 212 21.48 -6.23 8.31
C PRO A 212 22.64 -6.71 9.19
N PRO A 213 23.81 -6.06 9.13
CA PRO A 213 24.92 -6.32 10.05
C PRO A 213 24.46 -6.27 11.51
N GLY A 214 24.77 -7.30 12.30
CA GLY A 214 24.35 -7.41 13.69
C GLY A 214 22.91 -7.92 13.90
N GLY A 215 22.16 -8.17 12.83
CA GLY A 215 20.82 -8.78 12.86
C GLY A 215 19.67 -7.78 12.87
N ALA A 216 18.53 -8.21 12.33
CA ALA A 216 17.27 -7.49 12.38
C ALA A 216 16.61 -7.63 13.77
N VAL A 217 15.88 -6.60 14.18
CA VAL A 217 15.20 -6.54 15.48
C VAL A 217 13.75 -6.08 15.29
N GLY A 218 12.83 -6.88 15.83
CA GLY A 218 11.39 -6.60 15.74
C GLY A 218 10.79 -7.11 14.44
N ARG A 219 9.74 -6.44 13.98
CA ARG A 219 8.88 -6.93 12.91
C ARG A 219 9.36 -6.38 11.57
N PRO A 220 9.61 -7.23 10.56
CA PRO A 220 9.76 -6.74 9.20
C PRO A 220 8.48 -6.03 8.77
N TRP A 221 8.61 -5.01 7.93
CA TRP A 221 7.52 -4.38 7.21
C TRP A 221 7.70 -4.66 5.72
N ALA A 222 6.84 -5.53 5.17
CA ALA A 222 6.86 -5.86 3.76
C ALA A 222 5.64 -5.25 3.05
N LEU A 223 5.85 -4.82 1.81
CA LEU A 223 4.77 -4.36 0.93
C LEU A 223 5.08 -4.64 -0.53
N VAL A 224 4.03 -4.63 -1.35
CA VAL A 224 4.17 -4.52 -2.80
C VAL A 224 4.53 -3.07 -3.12
N GLY A 225 5.75 -2.85 -3.57
CA GLY A 225 6.24 -1.58 -4.03
C GLY A 225 5.90 -1.33 -5.50
N ARG A 226 6.69 -0.45 -6.11
CA ARG A 226 6.61 -0.09 -7.52
C ARG A 226 6.67 -1.34 -8.43
N TYR A 227 5.86 -1.32 -9.50
CA TYR A 227 5.80 -2.38 -10.53
C TYR A 227 5.48 -3.79 -9.99
N GLY A 228 4.84 -3.90 -8.83
CA GLY A 228 4.48 -5.20 -8.26
C GLY A 228 5.63 -5.94 -7.56
N LYS A 229 6.78 -5.28 -7.34
CA LYS A 229 7.94 -5.89 -6.68
C LYS A 229 7.85 -5.75 -5.18
N LEU A 230 8.25 -6.79 -4.44
CA LEU A 230 8.26 -6.73 -2.98
C LEU A 230 9.43 -5.86 -2.48
N ALA A 231 9.15 -5.07 -1.44
CA ALA A 231 10.16 -4.39 -0.64
C ALA A 231 9.97 -4.77 0.83
N VAL A 232 11.07 -5.00 1.54
CA VAL A 232 11.08 -5.40 2.94
C VAL A 232 11.97 -4.44 3.72
N PHE A 233 11.43 -3.93 4.81
CA PHE A 233 12.10 -3.00 5.71
C PHE A 233 12.22 -3.62 7.09
N VAL A 234 13.38 -3.48 7.73
CA VAL A 234 13.61 -3.92 9.11
C VAL A 234 14.36 -2.85 9.88
N ARG A 235 14.22 -2.85 11.20
CA ARG A 235 15.16 -2.15 12.08
C ARG A 235 16.34 -3.09 12.37
N GLY A 236 17.57 -2.59 12.24
CA GLY A 236 18.77 -3.31 12.64
C GLY A 236 19.03 -3.21 14.15
N ALA A 237 19.88 -4.08 14.69
CA ALA A 237 20.34 -4.01 16.08
C ALA A 237 21.09 -2.70 16.40
N ASP A 238 21.62 -2.03 15.37
CA ASP A 238 22.21 -0.70 15.41
C ASP A 238 21.18 0.44 15.55
N GLY A 239 19.88 0.12 15.46
CA GLY A 239 18.79 1.08 15.46
C GLY A 239 18.56 1.77 14.12
N ALA A 240 19.30 1.45 13.05
CA ALA A 240 19.05 2.01 11.74
C ALA A 240 17.89 1.28 11.02
N LEU A 241 17.27 1.95 10.05
CA LEU A 241 16.38 1.31 9.09
C LEU A 241 17.22 0.65 8.00
N TRP A 242 16.91 -0.60 7.69
CA TRP A 242 17.52 -1.36 6.61
C TRP A 242 16.43 -1.87 5.67
N HIS A 243 16.75 -1.99 4.39
CA HIS A 243 15.80 -2.54 3.42
C HIS A 243 16.45 -3.42 2.36
N THR A 244 15.62 -4.30 1.79
CA THR A 244 15.91 -5.10 0.59
C THR A 244 14.67 -5.11 -0.31
N TRP A 245 14.83 -5.49 -1.57
CA TRP A 245 13.75 -5.49 -2.56
C TRP A 245 13.96 -6.55 -3.63
N GLN A 246 12.88 -6.90 -4.34
CA GLN A 246 12.96 -7.72 -5.54
C GLN A 246 13.35 -6.89 -6.78
N SER A 247 14.30 -7.40 -7.55
CA SER A 247 14.73 -6.87 -8.85
C SER A 247 13.82 -7.33 -10.01
N GLU A 248 14.11 -6.86 -11.23
CA GLU A 248 13.33 -7.15 -12.45
C GLU A 248 13.09 -8.65 -12.67
N ALA A 249 14.03 -9.51 -12.29
CA ALA A 249 13.96 -10.98 -12.43
C ALA A 249 13.40 -11.73 -11.19
N GLY A 250 12.79 -11.04 -10.22
CA GLY A 250 12.23 -11.67 -9.02
C GLY A 250 13.28 -12.10 -7.98
N ALA A 251 14.57 -11.98 -8.31
CA ALA A 251 15.67 -12.13 -7.37
C ALA A 251 15.73 -10.95 -6.38
N TRP A 252 16.08 -11.23 -5.13
CA TRP A 252 16.30 -10.20 -4.12
C TRP A 252 17.60 -9.44 -4.36
N ALA A 253 17.66 -8.19 -3.89
CA ALA A 253 18.90 -7.42 -3.86
C ALA A 253 19.97 -8.23 -3.10
N PRO A 254 21.22 -8.24 -3.59
CA PRO A 254 22.28 -9.10 -3.05
C PRO A 254 22.68 -8.71 -1.62
N GLU A 255 22.45 -7.45 -1.24
CA GLU A 255 22.83 -6.91 0.06
C GLU A 255 21.68 -6.08 0.65
N TRP A 256 21.61 -6.05 1.98
CA TRP A 256 20.74 -5.13 2.70
C TRP A 256 21.32 -3.72 2.67
N VAL A 257 20.48 -2.73 2.35
CA VAL A 257 20.90 -1.33 2.27
C VAL A 257 20.41 -0.57 3.49
N SER A 258 21.32 0.15 4.16
CA SER A 258 20.97 1.03 5.27
C SER A 258 20.38 2.34 4.73
N LEU A 259 19.28 2.76 5.34
CA LEU A 259 18.68 4.08 5.17
C LEU A 259 18.96 4.99 6.38
N GLY A 260 19.87 4.57 7.27
CA GLY A 260 20.23 5.31 8.48
C GLY A 260 19.06 5.47 9.45
N GLY A 261 19.02 6.59 10.16
CA GLY A 261 18.01 6.88 11.18
C GLY A 261 18.34 6.26 12.55
N ARG A 262 17.48 6.54 13.53
CA ARG A 262 17.59 6.03 14.91
C ARG A 262 16.22 5.57 15.36
N LEU A 263 15.85 4.32 15.07
CA LEU A 263 14.53 3.76 15.30
C LEU A 263 14.46 3.06 16.66
N ALA A 264 13.43 3.39 17.45
CA ALA A 264 13.06 2.72 18.68
C ALA A 264 11.75 1.92 18.57
N GLY A 265 11.25 1.70 17.36
CA GLY A 265 10.09 0.86 17.08
C GLY A 265 10.10 0.36 15.65
N ASP A 266 9.10 -0.47 15.31
CA ASP A 266 8.93 -0.98 13.96
C ASP A 266 8.57 0.18 13.00
N PRO A 267 9.12 0.18 11.77
CA PRO A 267 8.80 1.20 10.78
C PRO A 267 7.35 1.07 10.30
N SER A 268 6.79 2.16 9.78
CA SER A 268 5.51 2.18 9.06
C SER A 268 5.76 2.70 7.66
N VAL A 269 5.51 1.86 6.65
CA VAL A 269 5.86 2.15 5.25
C VAL A 269 4.62 2.17 4.38
N VAL A 270 4.52 3.17 3.50
CA VAL A 270 3.44 3.31 2.54
C VAL A 270 4.00 3.62 1.15
N LEU A 271 3.35 3.07 0.12
CA LEU A 271 3.55 3.46 -1.26
C LEU A 271 2.55 4.55 -1.62
N SER A 272 3.04 5.76 -1.90
CA SER A 272 2.20 6.87 -2.34
C SER A 272 1.80 6.71 -3.81
N PRO A 273 0.73 7.37 -4.28
CA PRO A 273 0.29 7.30 -5.68
C PRO A 273 1.35 7.68 -6.72
N ASN A 274 2.38 8.46 -6.32
CA ASN A 274 3.57 8.78 -7.13
C ASN A 274 4.61 7.66 -7.19
N ASN A 275 4.22 6.46 -6.74
CA ASN A 275 5.06 5.27 -6.64
C ASN A 275 6.29 5.46 -5.75
N ALA A 276 6.37 6.53 -4.96
CA ALA A 276 7.42 6.76 -4.00
C ALA A 276 7.07 6.09 -2.67
N LEU A 277 8.04 5.38 -2.09
CA LEU A 277 7.93 4.84 -0.75
C LEU A 277 8.20 5.93 0.28
N SER A 278 7.41 5.90 1.35
CA SER A 278 7.54 6.78 2.51
C SER A 278 7.59 5.92 3.77
N VAL A 279 8.61 6.15 4.60
CA VAL A 279 8.84 5.41 5.85
C VAL A 279 8.74 6.36 7.03
N PHE A 280 7.95 5.99 8.03
CA PHE A 280 7.79 6.71 9.28
C PHE A 280 8.21 5.83 10.43
N ALA A 281 8.88 6.41 11.42
CA ALA A 281 9.26 5.66 12.61
C ALA A 281 9.35 6.56 13.83
N ARG A 282 9.40 5.92 15.00
CA ARG A 282 9.65 6.59 16.28
C ARG A 282 11.13 6.44 16.64
N ASP A 283 11.75 7.51 17.12
CA ASP A 283 13.11 7.45 17.67
C ASP A 283 13.15 7.15 19.19
N PRO A 284 14.34 6.95 19.81
CA PRO A 284 14.44 6.63 21.23
C PRO A 284 13.86 7.70 22.16
N GLU A 285 13.82 8.95 21.71
CA GLU A 285 13.22 10.06 22.45
C GLU A 285 11.71 10.19 22.21
N GLY A 286 11.15 9.31 21.38
CA GLY A 286 9.73 9.27 21.07
C GLY A 286 9.31 10.14 19.89
N ARG A 287 10.22 10.89 19.26
CA ARG A 287 9.88 11.76 18.14
C ARG A 287 9.51 10.93 16.91
N VAL A 288 8.56 11.43 16.14
CA VAL A 288 8.17 10.86 14.85
C VAL A 288 9.12 11.39 13.78
N THR A 289 9.83 10.48 13.12
CA THR A 289 10.79 10.80 12.04
C THR A 289 10.37 10.16 10.72
N HIS A 290 10.80 10.75 9.61
CA HIS A 290 10.38 10.35 8.27
C HIS A 290 11.53 10.36 7.26
N THR A 291 11.60 9.34 6.40
CA THR A 291 12.39 9.35 5.15
C THR A 291 11.54 8.86 3.99
N TRP A 292 11.85 9.26 2.76
CA TRP A 292 11.08 8.91 1.57
C TRP A 292 11.95 8.81 0.33
N GLN A 293 11.46 8.10 -0.68
CA GLN A 293 12.00 8.16 -2.04
C GLN A 293 11.58 9.48 -2.69
N ARG A 294 12.53 10.17 -3.31
CA ARG A 294 12.25 11.35 -4.15
C ARG A 294 11.50 10.92 -5.43
N GLY A 295 10.96 11.87 -6.19
CA GLY A 295 10.17 11.56 -7.39
C GLY A 295 10.97 10.93 -8.54
N ALA A 296 10.28 10.71 -9.66
CA ALA A 296 10.84 10.11 -10.87
C ALA A 296 12.04 10.90 -11.42
N GLU A 297 11.95 12.22 -11.32
CA GLU A 297 12.97 13.19 -11.69
C GLU A 297 14.29 13.01 -10.94
N HIS A 298 14.25 12.35 -9.77
CA HIS A 298 15.42 12.01 -8.96
C HIS A 298 15.71 10.50 -8.95
N GLY A 299 15.14 9.74 -9.89
CA GLY A 299 15.34 8.30 -10.02
C GLY A 299 14.90 7.51 -8.79
N TYR A 300 13.99 8.05 -7.98
CA TYR A 300 13.54 7.44 -6.72
C TYR A 300 14.64 7.21 -5.68
N ALA A 301 15.70 8.01 -5.73
CA ALA A 301 16.71 8.03 -4.69
C ALA A 301 16.07 8.42 -3.34
N TRP A 302 16.46 7.72 -2.27
CA TRP A 302 16.07 8.06 -0.91
C TRP A 302 16.54 9.46 -0.52
N HIS A 303 15.76 10.12 0.32
CA HIS A 303 16.16 11.36 0.95
C HIS A 303 17.40 11.15 1.82
N GLU A 304 18.33 12.12 1.80
CA GLU A 304 19.67 11.97 2.39
C GLU A 304 19.67 12.03 3.92
N SER A 305 18.62 12.60 4.50
CA SER A 305 18.43 12.70 5.95
C SER A 305 17.00 12.36 6.35
N TRP A 306 16.83 12.00 7.62
CA TRP A 306 15.50 11.84 8.21
C TRP A 306 14.95 13.22 8.61
N ALA A 307 13.71 13.49 8.21
CA ALA A 307 12.97 14.68 8.62
C ALA A 307 12.28 14.45 9.97
N ASP A 308 12.22 15.49 10.79
CA ASP A 308 11.38 15.53 12.00
C ASP A 308 9.95 15.86 11.60
N MET A 309 8.99 15.11 12.14
CA MET A 309 7.56 15.32 11.93
C MET A 309 6.91 16.09 13.10
N GLU A 310 7.71 16.72 13.96
CA GLU A 310 7.30 17.70 14.99
C GLU A 310 6.25 17.17 15.97
N GLY A 311 6.41 15.92 16.41
CA GLY A 311 5.51 15.29 17.38
C GLY A 311 6.13 14.05 17.99
N SER A 312 5.53 13.56 19.08
CA SER A 312 5.99 12.37 19.77
C SER A 312 4.88 11.34 19.98
N THR A 313 5.27 10.07 20.05
CA THR A 313 4.34 8.97 20.27
C THR A 313 4.90 7.93 21.23
N ALA A 314 4.02 7.34 22.03
CA ALA A 314 4.36 6.26 22.96
C ALA A 314 4.31 4.87 22.32
N GLY A 315 3.88 4.75 21.06
CA GLY A 315 3.57 3.48 20.41
C GLY A 315 3.97 3.43 18.94
N ARG A 316 3.41 2.48 18.20
CA ARG A 316 3.59 2.40 16.74
C ARG A 316 2.72 3.43 16.04
N LEU A 317 3.21 3.85 14.88
CA LEU A 317 2.46 4.69 13.95
C LEU A 317 1.56 3.82 13.07
N SER A 318 0.45 4.39 12.63
CA SER A 318 -0.33 3.88 11.52
C SER A 318 -0.35 4.90 10.40
N VAL A 319 -0.04 4.47 9.19
CA VAL A 319 -0.04 5.32 8.00
C VAL A 319 -0.80 4.65 6.87
N LEU A 320 -1.53 5.44 6.11
CA LEU A 320 -2.16 5.04 4.86
C LEU A 320 -2.24 6.22 3.90
N VAL A 321 -2.62 5.94 2.65
CA VAL A 321 -2.99 6.95 1.66
C VAL A 321 -4.49 7.25 1.80
N GLY A 322 -4.83 8.51 2.04
CA GLY A 322 -6.20 9.00 2.10
C GLY A 322 -6.83 9.12 0.70
N ARG A 323 -8.11 9.48 0.66
CA ARG A 323 -8.90 9.55 -0.59
C ARG A 323 -8.36 10.55 -1.63
N ASP A 324 -7.60 11.54 -1.20
CA ASP A 324 -7.02 12.59 -2.07
C ASP A 324 -5.56 12.28 -2.45
N GLY A 325 -5.09 11.06 -2.17
CA GLY A 325 -3.73 10.62 -2.46
C GLY A 325 -2.67 11.11 -1.46
N GLY A 326 -3.02 12.02 -0.55
CA GLY A 326 -2.14 12.43 0.55
C GLY A 326 -2.04 11.37 1.64
N MET A 327 -0.86 11.22 2.25
CA MET A 327 -0.67 10.33 3.39
C MET A 327 -1.35 10.88 4.65
N VAL A 328 -1.85 10.00 5.51
CA VAL A 328 -2.39 10.33 6.83
C VAL A 328 -1.73 9.44 7.88
N LEU A 329 -1.09 10.06 8.87
CA LEU A 329 -0.50 9.40 10.03
C LEU A 329 -1.45 9.47 11.22
N PHE A 330 -1.46 8.39 11.98
CA PHE A 330 -2.17 8.25 13.25
C PHE A 330 -1.20 7.71 14.29
N ALA A 331 -1.22 8.32 15.47
CA ALA A 331 -0.36 7.95 16.57
C ALA A 331 -1.08 8.10 17.91
N ARG A 332 -0.70 7.26 18.87
CA ARG A 332 -1.10 7.47 20.26
C ARG A 332 -0.15 8.47 20.92
N GLY A 333 -0.70 9.59 21.40
CA GLY A 333 0.05 10.62 22.12
C GLY A 333 0.43 10.17 23.53
N ALA A 334 1.30 10.94 24.19
CA ALA A 334 1.67 10.72 25.60
C ALA A 334 0.49 10.96 26.56
N ASP A 335 -0.52 11.71 26.13
CA ASP A 335 -1.80 11.93 26.80
C ASP A 335 -2.74 10.69 26.74
N GLY A 336 -2.35 9.65 26.00
CA GLY A 336 -3.20 8.49 25.73
C GLY A 336 -4.30 8.76 24.69
N GLY A 337 -4.34 9.94 24.07
CA GLY A 337 -5.27 10.27 23.00
C GLY A 337 -4.77 9.81 21.62
N LEU A 338 -5.67 9.72 20.65
CA LEU A 338 -5.32 9.60 19.24
C LEU A 338 -4.97 10.98 18.69
N HIS A 339 -3.85 11.08 18.00
CA HIS A 339 -3.44 12.26 17.23
C HIS A 339 -3.23 11.88 15.78
N HIS A 340 -3.47 12.81 14.86
CA HIS A 340 -3.22 12.60 13.45
C HIS A 340 -2.55 13.80 12.75
N ARG A 341 -1.88 13.53 11.64
CA ARG A 341 -1.22 14.50 10.76
C ARG A 341 -1.38 14.04 9.32
N TRP A 342 -1.61 14.95 8.37
CA TRP A 342 -1.90 14.57 6.98
C TRP A 342 -1.22 15.48 5.95
N GLN A 343 -1.03 14.98 4.74
CA GLN A 343 -0.67 15.79 3.58
C GLN A 343 -1.92 16.35 2.91
N THR A 344 -1.82 17.55 2.33
CA THR A 344 -2.90 18.18 1.55
C THR A 344 -3.09 17.58 0.14
N GLY A 345 -2.40 16.48 -0.17
CA GLY A 345 -2.42 15.78 -1.45
C GLY A 345 -1.12 14.99 -1.65
N THR A 346 -0.97 14.31 -2.79
CA THR A 346 0.27 13.57 -3.09
C THR A 346 1.46 14.53 -3.15
N GLY A 347 2.43 14.36 -2.24
CA GLY A 347 3.62 15.24 -2.15
C GLY A 347 3.33 16.67 -1.66
N GLY A 348 2.11 16.95 -1.18
CA GLY A 348 1.74 18.24 -0.63
C GLY A 348 2.33 18.50 0.76
N PRO A 349 2.24 19.74 1.27
CA PRO A 349 2.66 20.08 2.62
C PRO A 349 1.89 19.28 3.67
N TRP A 350 2.54 19.08 4.82
CA TRP A 350 1.95 18.44 5.98
C TRP A 350 1.20 19.44 6.86
N SER A 351 0.06 19.03 7.41
CA SER A 351 -0.61 19.73 8.51
C SER A 351 0.24 19.72 9.78
N GLY A 352 -0.18 20.44 10.84
CA GLY A 352 0.26 20.13 12.21
C GLY A 352 -0.41 18.87 12.76
N TRP A 353 0.08 18.37 13.90
CA TRP A 353 -0.61 17.32 14.66
C TRP A 353 -1.90 17.84 15.27
N THR A 354 -2.99 17.12 15.07
CA THR A 354 -4.32 17.47 15.59
C THR A 354 -4.85 16.33 16.47
N PRO A 355 -5.40 16.61 17.66
CA PRO A 355 -6.01 15.60 18.51
C PRO A 355 -7.36 15.13 17.96
N LEU A 356 -7.63 13.83 18.05
CA LEU A 356 -8.92 13.18 17.81
C LEU A 356 -9.52 12.57 19.09
N GLY A 357 -8.93 12.90 20.25
CA GLY A 357 -9.39 12.44 21.57
C GLY A 357 -9.29 10.92 21.75
N GLY A 358 -10.22 10.36 22.53
CA GLY A 358 -10.23 8.94 22.91
C GLY A 358 -9.32 8.63 24.10
N ARG A 359 -9.35 7.37 24.56
CA ARG A 359 -8.52 6.84 25.64
C ARG A 359 -7.87 5.54 25.16
N LEU A 360 -6.65 5.62 24.65
CA LEU A 360 -5.96 4.51 24.00
C LEU A 360 -4.90 3.91 24.93
N ALA A 361 -4.94 2.58 25.07
CA ALA A 361 -3.87 1.78 25.67
C ALA A 361 -3.16 0.87 24.66
N GLY A 362 -3.68 0.77 23.43
CA GLY A 362 -3.03 0.10 22.30
C GLY A 362 -2.78 1.03 21.12
N ASP A 363 -1.92 0.58 20.20
CA ASP A 363 -1.66 1.29 18.95
C ASP A 363 -2.92 1.35 18.06
N PRO A 364 -3.13 2.44 17.30
CA PRO A 364 -4.29 2.57 16.41
C PRO A 364 -4.15 1.67 15.18
N SER A 365 -5.28 1.17 14.68
CA SER A 365 -5.42 0.53 13.37
C SER A 365 -6.40 1.27 12.51
N VAL A 366 -6.05 1.48 11.24
CA VAL A 366 -6.77 2.41 10.38
C VAL A 366 -7.04 1.76 9.04
N VAL A 367 -8.22 2.05 8.48
CA VAL A 367 -8.62 1.61 7.14
C VAL A 367 -9.34 2.71 6.38
N LEU A 368 -9.17 2.74 5.06
CA LEU A 368 -9.97 3.54 4.14
C LEU A 368 -11.06 2.67 3.51
N SER A 369 -12.30 2.90 3.91
CA SER A 369 -13.46 2.14 3.43
C SER A 369 -13.82 2.52 1.98
N PRO A 370 -14.63 1.71 1.26
CA PRO A 370 -15.09 1.99 -0.11
C PRO A 370 -15.83 3.32 -0.27
N ASN A 371 -16.46 3.81 0.80
CA ASN A 371 -17.10 5.13 0.84
C ASN A 371 -16.13 6.31 1.04
N ASN A 372 -14.82 6.08 0.89
CA ASN A 372 -13.77 7.09 1.06
C ASN A 372 -13.73 7.75 2.46
N ALA A 373 -14.18 7.03 3.48
CA ALA A 373 -14.08 7.45 4.87
C ALA A 373 -13.01 6.64 5.61
N LEU A 374 -12.18 7.33 6.38
CA LEU A 374 -11.25 6.70 7.31
C LEU A 374 -11.97 6.20 8.55
N SER A 375 -11.55 5.04 9.05
CA SER A 375 -12.00 4.46 10.32
C SER A 375 -10.79 4.05 11.14
N VAL A 376 -10.77 4.42 12.43
CA VAL A 376 -9.67 4.16 13.38
C VAL A 376 -10.18 3.34 14.56
N PHE A 377 -9.54 2.20 14.80
CA PHE A 377 -9.83 1.30 15.91
C PHE A 377 -8.64 1.24 16.85
N ALA A 378 -8.89 1.21 18.14
CA ALA A 378 -7.83 1.06 19.14
C ALA A 378 -8.36 0.34 20.39
N ARG A 379 -7.44 -0.18 21.19
CA ARG A 379 -7.75 -0.75 22.50
C ARG A 379 -7.72 0.34 23.57
N ASP A 380 -8.69 0.37 24.46
CA ASP A 380 -8.72 1.26 25.61
C ASP A 380 -8.04 0.65 26.87
N PRO A 381 -7.83 1.42 27.96
CA PRO A 381 -7.19 0.91 29.18
C PRO A 381 -7.93 -0.25 29.86
N GLU A 382 -9.23 -0.37 29.63
CA GLU A 382 -10.06 -1.45 30.17
C GLU A 382 -10.05 -2.71 29.28
N GLY A 383 -9.33 -2.66 28.14
CA GLY A 383 -9.18 -3.79 27.22
C GLY A 383 -10.33 -3.94 26.23
N ARG A 384 -11.21 -2.95 26.07
CA ARG A 384 -12.23 -2.93 25.03
C ARG A 384 -11.65 -2.36 23.74
N VAL A 385 -12.28 -2.69 22.60
CA VAL A 385 -11.99 -2.00 21.34
C VAL A 385 -12.93 -0.79 21.21
N THR A 386 -12.37 0.38 20.90
CA THR A 386 -13.10 1.61 20.62
C THR A 386 -12.83 2.08 19.18
N HIS A 387 -13.79 2.78 18.58
CA HIS A 387 -13.76 3.18 17.17
C HIS A 387 -14.19 4.64 16.95
N THR A 388 -13.51 5.37 16.06
CA THR A 388 -13.99 6.64 15.48
C THR A 388 -13.81 6.63 13.96
N TRP A 389 -14.59 7.42 13.23
CA TRP A 389 -14.57 7.45 11.76
C TRP A 389 -14.85 8.83 11.20
N GLN A 390 -14.45 9.06 9.94
CA GLN A 390 -14.88 10.21 9.16
C GLN A 390 -16.33 10.03 8.72
N ARG A 391 -17.13 11.11 8.79
CA ARG A 391 -18.58 11.06 8.56
C ARG A 391 -19.01 10.80 7.11
N GLY A 392 -18.08 10.80 6.16
CA GLY A 392 -18.35 10.59 4.73
C GLY A 392 -17.69 11.67 3.86
N ALA A 393 -17.78 11.52 2.53
CA ALA A 393 -17.21 12.51 1.60
C ALA A 393 -18.02 13.81 1.56
N GLU A 394 -19.33 13.68 1.70
CA GLU A 394 -20.32 14.75 1.81
C GLU A 394 -20.11 15.66 3.04
N HIS A 395 -19.42 15.15 4.06
CA HIS A 395 -19.06 15.90 5.28
C HIS A 395 -17.59 16.34 5.30
N GLY A 396 -16.92 16.35 4.14
CA GLY A 396 -15.51 16.70 4.05
C GLY A 396 -14.66 15.75 4.88
N TYR A 397 -13.74 16.27 5.70
CA TYR A 397 -12.86 15.48 6.56
C TYR A 397 -13.35 15.41 8.01
N ALA A 398 -14.61 15.75 8.26
CA ALA A 398 -15.14 15.79 9.61
C ALA A 398 -15.20 14.38 10.24
N TRP A 399 -14.68 14.27 11.45
CA TRP A 399 -14.74 13.05 12.26
C TRP A 399 -16.05 12.99 13.05
N HIS A 400 -16.40 11.78 13.46
CA HIS A 400 -17.46 11.56 14.44
C HIS A 400 -17.09 12.24 15.77
N GLU A 401 -18.08 12.81 16.45
CA GLU A 401 -17.88 13.67 17.62
C GLU A 401 -17.50 12.89 18.88
N SER A 402 -17.84 11.61 18.92
CA SER A 402 -17.51 10.70 20.01
C SER A 402 -16.92 9.39 19.51
N TRP A 403 -16.21 8.70 20.38
CA TRP A 403 -15.76 7.33 20.15
C TRP A 403 -16.90 6.35 20.45
N ALA A 404 -17.06 5.34 19.61
CA ALA A 404 -17.97 4.23 19.81
C ALA A 404 -17.27 3.08 20.56
N ASP A 405 -17.97 2.47 21.52
CA ASP A 405 -17.54 1.24 22.19
C ASP A 405 -17.93 0.03 21.35
N MET A 406 -16.93 -0.78 20.99
CA MET A 406 -17.10 -2.02 20.24
C MET A 406 -17.01 -3.26 21.14
N GLY A 407 -16.89 -3.08 22.45
CA GLY A 407 -16.76 -4.14 23.45
C GLY A 407 -15.49 -4.98 23.28
N GLY A 408 -15.55 -6.23 23.75
CA GLY A 408 -14.45 -7.18 23.71
C GLY A 408 -13.53 -7.09 24.93
N ALA A 409 -12.66 -8.10 25.08
CA ALA A 409 -11.61 -8.17 26.09
C ALA A 409 -10.30 -8.58 25.41
N VAL A 410 -9.50 -7.60 24.99
CA VAL A 410 -8.36 -7.81 24.09
C VAL A 410 -7.03 -7.37 24.75
N LEU A 411 -5.93 -8.05 24.41
CA LEU A 411 -4.61 -7.81 25.00
C LEU A 411 -3.71 -6.88 24.17
N GLY A 412 -3.99 -6.75 22.87
CA GLY A 412 -3.08 -6.12 21.91
C GLY A 412 -3.76 -5.14 20.97
N ARG A 413 -3.09 -4.86 19.85
CA ARG A 413 -3.61 -4.01 18.78
C ARG A 413 -4.70 -4.77 18.02
N PRO A 414 -5.92 -4.24 17.87
CA PRO A 414 -6.89 -4.83 16.95
C PRO A 414 -6.44 -4.59 15.51
N MET A 415 -6.65 -5.53 14.60
CA MET A 415 -6.32 -5.41 13.16
C MET A 415 -7.59 -5.27 12.35
N VAL A 416 -7.64 -4.32 11.41
CA VAL A 416 -8.81 -4.08 10.56
C VAL A 416 -8.45 -4.11 9.07
N LEU A 417 -9.35 -4.66 8.26
CA LEU A 417 -9.27 -4.64 6.80
C LEU A 417 -10.67 -4.49 6.19
N VAL A 418 -10.73 -4.15 4.90
CA VAL A 418 -11.98 -4.20 4.11
C VAL A 418 -12.12 -5.59 3.49
N GLY A 419 -13.19 -6.29 3.86
CA GLY A 419 -13.59 -7.58 3.31
C GLY A 419 -14.05 -7.52 1.85
N ARG A 420 -14.44 -8.66 1.29
CA ARG A 420 -14.86 -8.76 -0.12
C ARG A 420 -16.16 -8.01 -0.44
N ASP A 421 -17.05 -7.89 0.52
CA ASP A 421 -18.34 -7.21 0.43
C ASP A 421 -18.24 -5.68 0.69
N GLY A 422 -17.03 -5.18 0.91
CA GLY A 422 -16.78 -3.78 1.28
C GLY A 422 -16.99 -3.47 2.76
N GLY A 423 -17.47 -4.43 3.56
CA GLY A 423 -17.58 -4.31 5.01
C GLY A 423 -16.21 -4.43 5.68
N MET A 424 -16.03 -3.73 6.80
CA MET A 424 -14.83 -3.89 7.61
C MET A 424 -14.85 -5.21 8.40
N VAL A 425 -13.70 -5.85 8.54
CA VAL A 425 -13.49 -7.01 9.42
C VAL A 425 -12.40 -6.68 10.41
N LEU A 426 -12.72 -6.81 11.70
CA LEU A 426 -11.86 -6.54 12.83
C LEU A 426 -11.42 -7.86 13.46
N PHE A 427 -10.13 -7.96 13.78
CA PHE A 427 -9.50 -9.11 14.43
C PHE A 427 -8.78 -8.64 15.68
N ALA A 428 -8.84 -9.39 16.76
CA ALA A 428 -8.10 -9.07 17.97
C ALA A 428 -7.75 -10.33 18.76
N ARG A 429 -6.58 -10.30 19.42
CA ARG A 429 -6.21 -11.32 20.39
C ARG A 429 -6.96 -11.09 21.70
N GLY A 430 -7.76 -12.06 22.12
CA GLY A 430 -8.49 -12.05 23.37
C GLY A 430 -7.59 -12.27 24.59
N THR A 431 -8.12 -12.00 25.78
CA THR A 431 -7.47 -12.32 27.08
C THR A 431 -7.34 -13.82 27.33
N ASP A 432 -8.10 -14.64 26.59
CA ASP A 432 -7.99 -16.10 26.53
C ASP A 432 -6.79 -16.58 25.67
N GLY A 433 -6.09 -15.65 25.01
CA GLY A 433 -5.00 -15.96 24.08
C GLY A 433 -5.48 -16.41 22.70
N GLY A 434 -6.77 -16.54 22.46
CA GLY A 434 -7.36 -16.88 21.17
C GLY A 434 -7.52 -15.67 20.26
N LEU A 435 -7.71 -15.92 18.97
CA LEU A 435 -8.14 -14.91 18.03
C LEU A 435 -9.66 -14.76 18.08
N HIS A 436 -10.13 -13.52 18.08
CA HIS A 436 -11.54 -13.17 17.93
C HIS A 436 -11.71 -12.24 16.74
N HIS A 437 -12.87 -12.28 16.11
CA HIS A 437 -13.21 -11.38 15.02
C HIS A 437 -14.64 -10.85 15.11
N ARG A 438 -14.89 -9.74 14.40
CA ARG A 438 -16.20 -9.10 14.23
C ARG A 438 -16.21 -8.40 12.88
N TRP A 439 -17.35 -8.33 12.20
CA TRP A 439 -17.43 -7.81 10.83
C TRP A 439 -18.68 -6.96 10.60
N GLN A 440 -18.61 -6.07 9.62
CA GLN A 440 -19.77 -5.39 9.06
C GLN A 440 -20.43 -6.23 7.97
N THR A 441 -21.73 -6.05 7.79
CA THR A 441 -22.46 -6.56 6.62
C THR A 441 -22.45 -5.51 5.51
N GLY A 442 -21.43 -5.54 4.66
CA GLY A 442 -21.20 -4.54 3.61
C GLY A 442 -20.74 -3.17 4.12
N THR A 443 -20.54 -2.23 3.18
CA THR A 443 -20.02 -0.89 3.48
C THR A 443 -21.01 -0.10 4.36
N GLY A 444 -20.59 0.25 5.58
CA GLY A 444 -21.42 1.03 6.51
C GLY A 444 -22.60 0.25 7.12
N GLY A 445 -22.67 -1.07 6.89
CA GLY A 445 -23.70 -1.92 7.49
C GLY A 445 -23.48 -2.18 8.98
N PRO A 446 -24.45 -2.84 9.65
CA PRO A 446 -24.34 -3.19 11.06
C PRO A 446 -23.19 -4.18 11.32
N TRP A 447 -22.63 -4.09 12.52
CA TRP A 447 -21.60 -5.00 13.02
C TRP A 447 -22.21 -6.26 13.63
N SER A 448 -21.57 -7.41 13.40
CA SER A 448 -21.84 -8.69 14.07
C SER A 448 -21.55 -8.63 15.57
N GLY A 449 -21.75 -9.70 16.34
CA GLY A 449 -21.07 -9.88 17.65
C GLY A 449 -19.57 -10.20 17.49
N TRP A 450 -18.82 -10.22 18.59
CA TRP A 450 -17.49 -10.87 18.61
C TRP A 450 -17.68 -12.37 18.53
N SER A 451 -16.91 -13.03 17.67
CA SER A 451 -16.91 -14.48 17.50
C SER A 451 -15.49 -15.03 17.66
N PRO A 452 -15.30 -16.17 18.33
CA PRO A 452 -14.00 -16.79 18.44
C PRO A 452 -13.57 -17.42 17.10
N LEU A 453 -12.27 -17.36 16.82
CA LEU A 453 -11.57 -18.07 15.74
C LEU A 453 -10.53 -19.06 16.28
N GLY A 454 -10.45 -19.23 17.60
CA GLY A 454 -9.55 -20.17 18.27
C GLY A 454 -8.08 -19.79 18.11
N GLY A 455 -7.20 -20.79 18.09
CA GLY A 455 -5.75 -20.61 18.08
C GLY A 455 -5.18 -20.24 19.46
N ARG A 456 -3.86 -20.04 19.52
CA ARG A 456 -3.14 -19.65 20.74
C ARG A 456 -2.04 -18.67 20.35
N LEU A 457 -2.28 -17.38 20.54
CA LEU A 457 -1.46 -16.28 20.02
C LEU A 457 -0.64 -15.61 21.12
N SER A 458 0.65 -15.40 20.88
CA SER A 458 1.54 -14.62 21.76
C SER A 458 1.74 -13.18 21.29
N ALA A 459 1.28 -12.83 20.09
CA ALA A 459 1.40 -11.51 19.48
C ALA A 459 0.11 -11.11 18.73
N ASP A 460 0.05 -9.85 18.27
CA ASP A 460 -1.00 -9.42 17.34
C ASP A 460 -0.94 -10.25 16.04
N PRO A 461 -2.08 -10.56 15.42
CA PRO A 461 -2.13 -11.37 14.19
C PRO A 461 -1.73 -10.56 12.94
N ALA A 462 -1.35 -11.26 11.87
CA ALA A 462 -1.34 -10.72 10.52
C ALA A 462 -2.58 -11.16 9.79
N VAL A 463 -3.18 -10.25 9.03
CA VAL A 463 -4.32 -10.60 8.20
C VAL A 463 -4.08 -10.03 6.80
N VAL A 464 -4.36 -10.85 5.79
CA VAL A 464 -4.30 -10.45 4.38
C VAL A 464 -5.56 -10.93 3.68
N LEU A 465 -5.93 -10.23 2.62
CA LEU A 465 -7.04 -10.61 1.76
C LEU A 465 -6.49 -11.02 0.41
N ASN A 466 -6.72 -12.28 0.04
CA ASN A 466 -6.22 -12.83 -1.21
C ASN A 466 -7.07 -12.35 -2.42
N PRO A 467 -6.62 -12.61 -3.67
CA PRO A 467 -7.36 -12.21 -4.87
C PRO A 467 -8.73 -12.89 -5.04
N SER A 468 -8.95 -14.06 -4.43
CA SER A 468 -10.28 -14.72 -4.43
C SER A 468 -11.28 -14.05 -3.49
N GLY A 469 -10.85 -13.08 -2.68
CA GLY A 469 -11.69 -12.38 -1.73
C GLY A 469 -11.85 -13.11 -0.39
N ASP A 470 -10.92 -13.99 -0.05
CA ASP A 470 -10.86 -14.72 1.21
C ASP A 470 -9.76 -14.17 2.12
N LEU A 471 -10.11 -14.01 3.39
CA LEU A 471 -9.16 -13.57 4.42
C LEU A 471 -8.31 -14.75 4.90
N SER A 472 -7.02 -14.48 5.05
CA SER A 472 -6.02 -15.37 5.62
C SER A 472 -5.42 -14.72 6.85
N VAL A 473 -5.40 -15.44 7.97
CA VAL A 473 -4.85 -14.95 9.24
C VAL A 473 -3.65 -15.79 9.65
N PHE A 474 -2.60 -15.13 10.11
CA PHE A 474 -1.38 -15.74 10.59
C PHE A 474 -1.09 -15.26 11.99
N GLY A 475 -0.46 -16.12 12.78
CA GLY A 475 -0.13 -15.77 14.14
C GLY A 475 0.97 -16.63 14.74
N ARG A 476 1.72 -16.02 15.63
CA ARG A 476 2.77 -16.65 16.40
C ARG A 476 2.21 -17.16 17.71
N ASP A 477 2.49 -18.41 18.07
CA ASP A 477 2.12 -18.96 19.37
C ASP A 477 3.18 -18.68 20.46
N PRO A 478 2.88 -18.97 21.75
CA PRO A 478 3.85 -18.77 22.84
C PRO A 478 5.16 -19.53 22.69
N ASP A 479 5.16 -20.67 22.00
CA ASP A 479 6.35 -21.49 21.73
C ASP A 479 7.15 -20.95 20.53
N GLY A 480 6.61 -19.95 19.83
CA GLY A 480 7.22 -19.25 18.72
C GLY A 480 6.87 -19.81 17.36
N ARG A 481 6.03 -20.85 17.28
CA ARG A 481 5.61 -21.43 16.01
C ARG A 481 4.67 -20.49 15.29
N MET A 482 4.81 -20.47 13.97
CA MET A 482 3.87 -19.79 13.10
C MET A 482 2.70 -20.70 12.77
N THR A 483 1.49 -20.17 12.92
CA THR A 483 0.24 -20.86 12.62
C THR A 483 -0.64 -20.01 11.71
N HIS A 484 -1.52 -20.66 10.95
CA HIS A 484 -2.35 -20.01 9.94
C HIS A 484 -3.76 -20.61 9.86
N THR A 485 -4.77 -19.78 9.60
CA THR A 485 -6.13 -20.21 9.20
C THR A 485 -6.70 -19.25 8.14
N TRP A 486 -7.72 -19.67 7.41
CA TRP A 486 -8.29 -18.91 6.28
C TRP A 486 -9.81 -19.09 6.15
N GLN A 487 -10.46 -18.17 5.45
CA GLN A 487 -11.88 -18.28 5.10
C GLN A 487 -12.15 -19.37 4.06
N ARG A 488 -13.27 -20.07 4.17
CA ARG A 488 -13.60 -21.22 3.29
C ARG A 488 -14.12 -20.85 1.89
N GLY A 489 -13.93 -19.62 1.44
CA GLY A 489 -14.40 -19.19 0.12
C GLY A 489 -15.68 -18.34 0.13
N PRO A 490 -16.01 -17.71 -1.02
CA PRO A 490 -17.22 -16.91 -1.23
C PRO A 490 -18.53 -17.58 -0.86
N GLN A 491 -18.69 -18.86 -1.22
CA GLN A 491 -19.93 -19.61 -0.99
C GLN A 491 -20.23 -19.90 0.48
N HIS A 492 -19.26 -19.70 1.38
CA HIS A 492 -19.40 -19.99 2.81
C HIS A 492 -19.50 -18.73 3.69
N GLY A 493 -19.76 -17.55 3.09
CA GLY A 493 -19.92 -16.31 3.85
C GLY A 493 -18.66 -15.97 4.67
N HIS A 494 -18.84 -15.71 5.98
CA HIS A 494 -17.75 -15.40 6.90
C HIS A 494 -17.16 -16.63 7.61
N ALA A 495 -17.44 -17.85 7.14
CA ALA A 495 -16.95 -19.07 7.77
C ALA A 495 -15.44 -19.30 7.54
N TRP A 496 -14.78 -19.84 8.56
CA TRP A 496 -13.34 -20.09 8.61
C TRP A 496 -13.04 -21.58 8.64
N ASN A 497 -11.83 -21.95 8.22
CA ASN A 497 -11.31 -23.28 8.50
C ASN A 497 -11.27 -23.50 10.03
N ASP A 498 -11.75 -24.66 10.48
CA ASP A 498 -11.93 -24.96 11.91
C ASP A 498 -10.61 -25.20 12.66
N THR A 499 -9.49 -25.27 11.93
CA THR A 499 -8.17 -25.57 12.48
C THR A 499 -7.15 -24.52 12.08
N TRP A 500 -6.20 -24.31 12.99
CA TRP A 500 -4.97 -23.58 12.71
C TRP A 500 -3.91 -24.58 12.25
N VAL A 501 -3.36 -24.34 11.07
CA VAL A 501 -2.29 -25.17 10.51
C VAL A 501 -0.93 -24.66 10.95
N ASP A 502 0.00 -25.57 11.22
CA ASP A 502 1.40 -25.24 11.47
C ASP A 502 2.09 -24.82 10.17
N MET A 503 2.88 -23.75 10.24
CA MET A 503 3.69 -23.24 9.14
C MET A 503 5.15 -23.72 9.25
N GLU A 504 5.45 -24.63 10.17
CA GLU A 504 6.71 -25.39 10.30
C GLU A 504 7.95 -24.49 10.47
N GLY A 505 7.88 -23.52 11.38
CA GLY A 505 9.00 -22.64 11.68
C GLY A 505 8.75 -21.75 12.89
N ASN A 506 9.85 -21.35 13.54
CA ASN A 506 9.82 -20.53 14.73
C ASN A 506 10.34 -19.12 14.44
N LEU A 507 9.57 -18.11 14.82
CA LEU A 507 10.00 -16.71 14.75
C LEU A 507 10.37 -16.17 16.14
N ALA A 508 11.31 -15.23 16.16
CA ALA A 508 11.62 -14.47 17.36
C ALA A 508 10.39 -13.71 17.85
N ALA A 509 10.34 -13.49 19.17
CA ALA A 509 9.36 -12.58 19.75
C ALA A 509 9.78 -11.13 19.48
N ASP A 510 8.81 -10.22 19.46
CA ASP A 510 9.15 -8.81 19.39
C ASP A 510 9.81 -8.35 20.69
N PRO A 511 10.80 -7.46 20.61
CA PRO A 511 11.29 -6.80 21.79
C PRO A 511 10.16 -5.97 22.42
N PRO A 512 10.11 -5.88 23.76
CA PRO A 512 9.14 -5.02 24.43
C PRO A 512 9.29 -3.57 23.96
N HIS A 513 8.17 -2.88 23.75
CA HIS A 513 8.18 -1.45 23.44
C HIS A 513 8.76 -0.67 24.62
N THR A 514 9.79 0.14 24.38
CA THR A 514 10.25 1.13 25.36
C THR A 514 9.18 2.21 25.50
N ALA A 515 8.42 2.14 26.60
CA ALA A 515 7.44 3.17 26.94
C ALA A 515 8.14 4.51 27.17
N LEU A 516 7.54 5.59 26.67
CA LEU A 516 7.90 6.93 27.16
C LEU A 516 7.57 6.98 28.65
N ALA A 517 8.53 7.38 29.48
CA ALA A 517 8.21 7.80 30.83
C ALA A 517 7.20 8.94 30.74
N ALA A 518 6.09 8.86 31.48
CA ALA A 518 5.18 9.98 31.58
C ALA A 518 5.99 11.20 32.08
N PRO A 519 5.85 12.39 31.49
CA PRO A 519 6.38 13.58 32.13
C PRO A 519 5.79 13.66 33.54
N ALA A 520 6.62 13.93 34.53
CA ALA A 520 6.14 14.15 35.89
C ALA A 520 5.02 15.21 35.84
N LEU A 521 3.87 14.91 36.42
CA LEU A 521 2.82 15.92 36.59
C LEU A 521 3.46 17.15 37.25
N PRO A 522 3.23 18.38 36.74
CA PRO A 522 3.70 19.56 37.44
C PRO A 522 3.15 19.52 38.86
N ALA A 523 4.02 19.73 39.84
CA ALA A 523 3.61 19.85 41.23
C ALA A 523 2.47 20.90 41.30
N PRO A 524 1.40 20.66 42.08
CA PRO A 524 0.36 21.66 42.24
C PRO A 524 1.02 22.97 42.71
N PRO A 525 0.55 24.13 42.23
CA PRO A 525 1.07 25.40 42.69
C PRO A 525 0.97 25.43 44.21
N VAL A 526 2.10 25.69 44.87
CA VAL A 526 2.16 25.88 46.31
C VAL A 526 1.20 27.02 46.63
N GLY A 527 0.08 26.69 47.26
CA GLY A 527 -0.90 27.68 47.69
C GLY A 527 -0.23 28.71 48.58
N GLU A 528 -0.45 29.98 48.26
CA GLU A 528 -0.16 31.08 49.18
C GLU A 528 -0.76 30.75 50.55
N SER A 529 0.06 30.89 51.59
CA SER A 529 -0.36 30.60 52.95
C SER A 529 -1.58 31.43 53.30
N ALA A 530 -2.61 30.76 53.80
CA ALA A 530 -3.73 31.40 54.48
C ALA A 530 -3.16 32.38 55.52
N ALA A 531 -3.43 33.67 55.30
CA ALA A 531 -3.21 34.70 56.29
C ALA A 531 -4.03 34.33 57.54
N THR A 532 -3.34 34.14 58.65
CA THR A 532 -3.89 33.99 59.98
C THR A 532 -4.74 35.23 60.31
N VAL A 533 -6.05 35.03 60.47
CA VAL A 533 -6.94 36.00 61.12
C VAL A 533 -6.65 35.93 62.62
N PRO A 534 -6.30 37.05 63.30
CA PRO A 534 -6.14 37.03 64.74
C PRO A 534 -7.51 37.06 65.42
N ASP A 535 -7.67 36.19 66.42
CA ASP A 535 -8.78 36.20 67.37
C ASP A 535 -8.85 37.56 68.09
N SER A 536 -9.93 38.30 67.88
CA SER A 536 -10.36 39.37 68.79
C SER A 536 -11.44 38.83 69.72
N VAL A 537 -11.15 38.95 71.01
CA VAL A 537 -11.95 38.55 72.16
C VAL A 537 -13.31 39.25 72.21
N VAL A 538 -14.32 38.45 72.54
CA VAL A 538 -15.63 38.73 73.15
C VAL A 538 -15.86 40.14 73.69
N SER A 539 -16.97 40.74 73.24
CA SER A 539 -17.98 41.42 74.08
C SER A 539 -19.35 41.26 73.41
#